data_AF-A0A916RVY7-F1
#
_entry.id   AF-A0A916RVY7-F1
#
_cell.length_a   1.000
_cell.length_b   1.000
_cell.length_c   1.000
_cell.angle_alpha   90.00
_cell.angle_beta   90.00
_cell.angle_gamma   90.00
#
_symmetry.space_group_name_H-M   'P 1'
#
loop_
_entity.id
_entity.type
_entity.pdbx_description
1 polymer ?
#
loop_
_entity_poly.entity_id
_entity_poly.type
_entity_poly.pdbx_seq_one_letter_code
_entity_poly.pdbx_strand_id
1 'polypeptide(L)'
;MHHEMPKPTNLQILPKDISTKDLMAVMHDFTGDLGVHCTFCHEVNAQTHKPDFASDAKHEKVAARVMMQMTHEINTKYLAELPHHEHAEGTEHEARVSCSTCHQGHPEPPKFTPPPEEHHGPPPAPPSN
;
A
#
# COMPACT_ATOMS: atom_id res chain seq x y z
N MET A 1 20.66 22.91 9.89
CA MET A 1 19.92 22.81 11.16
C MET A 1 18.92 21.68 11.02
N HIS A 2 19.19 20.53 11.64
CA HIS A 2 18.23 19.43 11.67
C HIS A 2 17.12 19.84 12.65
N HIS A 3 16.00 20.34 12.14
CA HIS A 3 14.82 20.53 12.97
C HIS A 3 14.34 19.13 13.37
N GLU A 4 14.50 18.77 14.63
CA GLU A 4 13.88 17.57 15.19
C GLU A 4 12.37 17.69 14.97
N MET A 5 11.81 16.73 14.24
CA MET A 5 10.37 16.68 14.07
C MET A 5 9.73 16.34 15.42
N PRO A 6 8.60 16.99 15.77
CA PRO A 6 7.90 16.69 17.00
C PRO A 6 7.53 15.20 17.04
N LYS A 7 7.60 14.61 18.24
CA LYS A 7 7.26 13.20 18.44
C LYS A 7 5.85 12.94 17.90
N PRO A 8 5.65 11.89 17.08
CA PRO A 8 4.32 11.55 16.56
C PRO A 8 3.37 11.22 17.71
N THR A 9 2.11 11.62 17.55
CA THR A 9 1.02 11.30 18.48
C THR A 9 -0.11 10.62 17.71
N ASN A 10 -0.97 9.87 18.41
CA ASN A 10 -2.06 9.09 17.81
C ASN A 10 -1.64 8.00 16.78
N LEU A 11 -0.48 7.38 17.01
CA LEU A 11 -0.13 6.12 16.34
C LEU A 11 -0.97 4.98 16.93
N GLN A 12 -1.72 4.28 16.09
CA GLN A 12 -2.60 3.17 16.50
C GLN A 12 -2.16 1.82 15.94
N ILE A 13 -1.62 1.79 14.72
CA ILE A 13 -1.15 0.56 14.05
C ILE A 13 0.38 0.43 14.10
N LEU A 14 1.11 1.52 13.83
CA LEU A 14 2.59 1.52 13.92
C LEU A 14 3.08 1.54 15.37
N PRO A 15 4.29 1.00 15.65
CA PRO A 15 4.90 1.06 16.97
C PRO A 15 4.98 2.48 17.51
N LYS A 16 4.71 2.67 18.80
CA LYS A 16 4.72 3.98 19.46
C LYS A 16 6.13 4.56 19.65
N ASP A 17 7.14 3.72 19.56
CA ASP A 17 8.56 3.98 19.69
C ASP A 17 9.30 3.97 18.33
N ILE A 18 8.56 3.89 17.22
CA ILE A 18 9.12 3.98 15.86
C ILE A 18 9.99 5.24 15.72
N SER A 19 11.14 5.09 15.06
CA SER A 19 12.01 6.24 14.81
C SER A 19 11.33 7.20 13.84
N THR A 20 11.64 8.49 13.96
CA THR A 20 11.15 9.52 13.04
C THR A 20 11.49 9.20 11.58
N LYS A 21 12.67 8.62 11.34
CA LYS A 21 13.13 8.23 10.01
C LYS A 21 12.25 7.12 9.42
N ASP A 22 11.99 6.07 10.20
CA ASP A 22 11.24 4.92 9.71
C ASP A 22 9.76 5.26 9.55
N LEU A 23 9.21 6.09 10.45
CA LEU A 23 7.85 6.61 10.27
C LEU A 23 7.71 7.41 8.98
N MET A 24 8.67 8.28 8.66
CA MET A 24 8.65 9.04 7.42
C MET A 24 8.84 8.16 6.18
N ALA A 25 9.63 7.10 6.27
CA ALA A 25 9.76 6.13 5.19
C ALA A 25 8.40 5.48 4.89
N VAL A 26 7.70 4.98 5.91
CA VAL A 26 6.35 4.40 5.75
C VAL A 26 5.37 5.40 5.14
N MET A 27 5.39 6.66 5.58
CA MET A 27 4.49 7.69 5.02
C MET A 27 4.82 8.00 3.55
N HIS A 28 6.10 8.00 3.17
CA HIS A 28 6.49 8.18 1.78
C HIS A 28 6.13 6.96 0.91
N ASP A 29 6.23 5.75 1.44
CA ASP A 29 5.78 4.53 0.74
C ASP A 29 4.28 4.65 0.42
N PHE A 30 3.45 5.13 1.36
CA PHE A 30 2.03 5.38 1.10
C PHE A 30 1.81 6.43 0.01
N THR A 31 2.60 7.52 -0.01
CA THR A 31 2.48 8.52 -1.08
C THR A 31 2.82 7.95 -2.45
N GLY A 32 3.84 7.10 -2.53
CA GLY A 32 4.25 6.45 -3.77
C GLY A 32 3.23 5.41 -4.23
N ASP A 33 2.80 4.54 -3.33
CA ASP A 33 1.89 3.44 -3.63
C ASP A 33 0.50 3.90 -4.11
N LEU A 34 0.02 5.03 -3.58
CA LEU A 34 -1.30 5.60 -3.91
C LEU A 34 -1.21 6.80 -4.88
N GLY A 35 -0.02 7.31 -5.18
CA GLY A 35 0.16 8.51 -6.02
C GLY A 35 -0.44 9.78 -5.43
N VAL A 36 -0.39 9.93 -4.09
CA VAL A 36 -0.99 11.05 -3.36
C VAL A 36 0.05 11.86 -2.58
N HIS A 37 -0.34 13.03 -2.07
CA HIS A 37 0.49 13.83 -1.17
C HIS A 37 0.03 13.73 0.28
N CYS A 38 0.86 14.17 1.24
CA CYS A 38 0.58 14.06 2.67
C CYS A 38 -0.78 14.65 3.07
N THR A 39 -1.20 15.75 2.43
CA THR A 39 -2.47 16.43 2.68
C THR A 39 -3.70 15.65 2.20
N PHE A 40 -3.51 14.57 1.43
CA PHE A 40 -4.59 13.65 1.07
C PHE A 40 -5.13 12.94 2.31
N CYS A 41 -4.25 12.47 3.19
CA CYS A 41 -4.66 11.81 4.44
C CYS A 41 -4.58 12.73 5.66
N HIS A 42 -3.61 13.63 5.72
CA HIS A 42 -3.39 14.47 6.90
C HIS A 42 -4.07 15.83 6.78
N GLU A 43 -4.67 16.27 7.88
CA GLU A 43 -5.35 17.56 7.99
C GLU A 43 -4.34 18.71 8.04
N VAL A 44 -4.76 19.90 7.65
CA VAL A 44 -3.99 21.13 7.85
C VAL A 44 -4.78 22.02 8.80
N ASN A 45 -4.19 22.36 9.94
CA ASN A 45 -4.84 23.22 10.90
C ASN A 45 -5.14 24.60 10.28
N ALA A 46 -6.41 24.99 10.25
CA ALA A 46 -6.88 26.18 9.55
C ALA A 46 -6.34 27.50 10.12
N GLN A 47 -5.98 27.54 11.42
CA GLN A 47 -5.51 28.75 12.08
C GLN A 47 -3.99 28.93 11.95
N THR A 48 -3.25 27.83 12.03
CA THR A 48 -1.77 27.85 12.03
C THR A 48 -1.17 27.55 10.67
N HIS A 49 -1.97 27.06 9.72
CA HIS A 49 -1.53 26.55 8.42
C HIS A 49 -0.46 25.46 8.51
N LYS A 50 -0.36 24.76 9.65
CA LYS A 50 0.56 23.66 9.86
C LYS A 50 -0.16 22.32 9.74
N PRO A 51 0.52 21.24 9.29
CA PRO A 51 -0.06 19.91 9.29
C PRO A 51 -0.46 19.47 10.69
N ASP A 52 -1.67 18.95 10.83
CA ASP A 52 -2.14 18.23 12.01
C ASP A 52 -2.09 16.73 11.72
N PHE A 53 -0.90 16.15 11.91
CA PHE A 53 -0.66 14.73 11.65
C PHE A 53 -1.42 13.80 12.60
N ALA A 54 -1.86 14.29 13.76
CA ALA A 54 -2.53 13.50 14.79
C ALA A 54 -4.03 13.39 14.55
N SER A 55 -4.66 14.42 13.96
CA SER A 55 -6.09 14.47 13.66
C SER A 55 -6.55 13.31 12.77
N ASP A 56 -7.70 12.73 13.12
CA ASP A 56 -8.43 11.73 12.33
C ASP A 56 -9.66 12.35 11.64
N ALA A 57 -9.68 13.68 11.43
CA ALA A 57 -10.78 14.39 10.79
C ALA A 57 -11.02 13.97 9.32
N LYS A 58 -9.97 13.52 8.64
CA LYS A 58 -10.02 13.02 7.27
C LYS A 58 -10.30 11.52 7.23
N HIS A 59 -11.35 11.14 6.50
CA HIS A 59 -11.77 9.74 6.41
C HIS A 59 -10.70 8.85 5.75
N GLU A 60 -9.89 9.41 4.85
CA GLU A 60 -8.79 8.73 4.16
C GLU A 60 -7.75 8.20 5.14
N LYS A 61 -7.46 8.93 6.23
CA LYS A 61 -6.53 8.48 7.28
C LYS A 61 -7.12 7.31 8.08
N VAL A 62 -8.42 7.37 8.38
CA VAL A 62 -9.12 6.28 9.08
C VAL A 62 -9.14 5.03 8.20
N ALA A 63 -9.43 5.18 6.91
CA ALA A 63 -9.39 4.10 5.93
C ALA A 63 -7.98 3.51 5.81
N ALA A 64 -6.92 4.35 5.75
CA ALA A 64 -5.54 3.89 5.70
C ALA A 64 -5.17 3.00 6.90
N ARG A 65 -5.65 3.31 8.12
CA ARG A 65 -5.42 2.43 9.30
C ARG A 65 -6.02 1.04 9.11
N VAL A 66 -7.23 0.96 8.56
CA VAL A 66 -7.88 -0.33 8.25
C VAL A 66 -7.07 -1.08 7.18
N MET A 67 -6.62 -0.39 6.15
CA MET A 67 -5.80 -0.99 5.08
C MET A 67 -4.45 -1.48 5.60
N MET A 68 -3.80 -0.77 6.53
CA MET A 68 -2.56 -1.23 7.16
C MET A 68 -2.77 -2.54 7.92
N GLN A 69 -3.86 -2.66 8.68
CA GLN A 69 -4.21 -3.90 9.37
C GLN A 69 -4.49 -5.03 8.38
N MET A 70 -5.26 -4.75 7.32
CA MET A 70 -5.57 -5.72 6.27
C MET A 70 -4.31 -6.24 5.58
N THR A 71 -3.39 -5.36 5.16
CA THR A 71 -2.13 -5.75 4.52
C THR A 71 -1.25 -6.56 5.46
N HIS A 72 -1.19 -6.20 6.75
CA HIS A 72 -0.47 -6.98 7.74
C HIS A 72 -1.04 -8.40 7.86
N GLU A 73 -2.36 -8.56 7.94
CA GLU A 73 -3.01 -9.87 8.01
C GLU A 73 -2.83 -10.69 6.73
N ILE A 74 -2.93 -10.07 5.55
CA ILE A 74 -2.62 -10.73 4.27
C ILE A 74 -1.23 -11.36 4.33
N ASN A 75 -0.22 -10.56 4.65
CA ASN A 75 1.17 -11.01 4.63
C ASN A 75 1.49 -12.05 5.70
N THR A 76 0.96 -11.88 6.91
CA THR A 76 1.36 -12.71 8.08
C THR A 76 0.50 -13.93 8.31
N LYS A 77 -0.78 -13.88 7.92
CA LYS A 77 -1.73 -14.97 8.15
C LYS A 77 -2.01 -15.71 6.85
N TYR A 78 -2.51 -15.00 5.84
CA TYR A 78 -3.07 -15.66 4.66
C TYR A 78 -1.99 -16.15 3.69
N LEU A 79 -0.96 -15.33 3.42
CA LEU A 79 0.14 -15.75 2.55
C LEU A 79 0.99 -16.85 3.15
N ALA A 80 1.05 -16.95 4.49
CA ALA A 80 1.75 -18.03 5.20
C ALA A 80 1.02 -19.38 5.15
N GLU A 81 -0.25 -19.42 4.73
CA GLU A 81 -1.04 -20.65 4.60
C GLU A 81 -1.01 -21.25 3.18
N LEU A 82 -0.45 -20.53 2.18
CA LEU A 82 -0.47 -20.96 0.78
C LEU A 82 0.48 -22.15 0.51
N PRO A 83 0.02 -23.25 -0.11
CA PRO A 83 0.90 -24.37 -0.44
C PRO A 83 1.95 -23.96 -1.49
N HIS A 84 3.20 -24.44 -1.34
CA HIS A 84 4.36 -24.16 -2.22
C HIS A 84 4.97 -22.75 -2.10
N HIS A 85 5.48 -22.40 -0.93
CA HIS A 85 6.13 -21.11 -0.70
C HIS A 85 7.53 -20.99 -1.36
N GLU A 86 7.56 -20.80 -2.67
CA GLU A 86 8.59 -19.97 -3.29
C GLU A 86 8.54 -18.52 -2.76
N HIS A 87 7.46 -18.16 -2.06
CA HIS A 87 7.16 -16.85 -1.48
C HIS A 87 7.39 -16.72 0.04
N ALA A 88 8.06 -17.69 0.70
CA ALA A 88 8.28 -17.63 2.15
C ALA A 88 9.19 -16.46 2.54
N GLU A 89 9.08 -15.98 3.78
CA GLU A 89 9.94 -14.90 4.27
C GLU A 89 11.42 -15.25 4.10
N GLY A 90 12.19 -14.37 3.43
CA GLY A 90 13.60 -14.57 3.15
C GLY A 90 13.94 -15.42 1.91
N THR A 91 12.96 -15.69 1.04
CA THR A 91 13.17 -16.36 -0.26
C THR A 91 13.32 -15.36 -1.41
N GLU A 92 13.93 -15.79 -2.51
CA GLU A 92 14.13 -14.96 -3.70
C GLU A 92 12.82 -14.55 -4.41
N HIS A 93 11.73 -15.27 -4.17
CA HIS A 93 10.40 -14.92 -4.67
C HIS A 93 9.46 -14.46 -3.55
N GLU A 94 9.93 -14.01 -2.38
CA GLU A 94 9.07 -13.53 -1.29
C GLU A 94 7.96 -12.59 -1.79
N ALA A 95 6.74 -13.11 -1.92
CA ALA A 95 5.59 -12.34 -2.37
C ALA A 95 4.98 -11.69 -1.14
N ARG A 96 5.27 -10.40 -0.94
CA ARG A 96 4.53 -9.56 -0.01
C ARG A 96 3.57 -8.68 -0.79
N VAL A 97 2.37 -8.54 -0.25
CA VAL A 97 1.42 -7.52 -0.70
C VAL A 97 1.77 -6.20 -0.01
N SER A 98 1.83 -5.14 -0.80
CA SER A 98 1.93 -3.75 -0.37
C SER A 98 0.69 -2.97 -0.82
N CYS A 99 0.60 -1.69 -0.49
CA CYS A 99 -0.47 -0.84 -1.00
C CYS A 99 -0.38 -0.74 -2.54
N SER A 100 0.84 -0.67 -3.09
CA SER A 100 1.09 -0.62 -4.54
C SER A 100 0.59 -1.84 -5.30
N THR A 101 0.53 -3.03 -4.68
CA THR A 101 -0.01 -4.25 -5.33
C THR A 101 -1.43 -4.01 -5.86
N CYS A 102 -2.26 -3.29 -5.11
CA CYS A 102 -3.65 -3.00 -5.47
C CYS A 102 -3.83 -1.59 -6.04
N HIS A 103 -3.22 -0.58 -5.41
CA HIS A 103 -3.45 0.82 -5.77
C HIS A 103 -2.73 1.24 -7.05
N GLN A 104 -1.57 0.63 -7.35
CA GLN A 104 -0.84 0.89 -8.58
C GLN A 104 -0.60 2.39 -8.85
N GLY A 105 -0.33 3.19 -7.81
CA GLY A 105 -0.12 4.63 -7.91
C GLY A 105 -1.41 5.46 -8.03
N HIS A 106 -2.57 4.90 -7.70
CA HIS A 106 -3.86 5.60 -7.72
C HIS A 106 -4.50 5.65 -6.32
N PRO A 107 -5.22 6.73 -5.98
CA PRO A 107 -5.89 6.86 -4.67
C PRO A 107 -6.90 5.74 -4.41
N GLU A 108 -7.52 5.22 -5.47
CA GLU A 108 -8.39 4.06 -5.46
C GLU A 108 -7.83 3.00 -6.41
N PRO A 109 -7.91 1.69 -6.08
CA PRO A 109 -7.47 0.63 -6.97
C PRO A 109 -8.12 0.75 -8.36
N PRO A 110 -7.33 0.78 -9.45
CA PRO A 110 -7.89 0.84 -10.79
C PRO A 110 -8.73 -0.42 -11.08
N LYS A 111 -9.76 -0.26 -11.89
CA LYS A 111 -10.55 -1.40 -12.35
C LYS A 111 -9.69 -2.31 -13.21
N PHE A 112 -9.72 -3.60 -12.91
CA PHE A 112 -9.11 -4.60 -13.79
C PHE A 112 -9.84 -4.63 -15.13
N THR A 113 -9.10 -4.48 -16.23
CA THR A 113 -9.57 -4.74 -17.59
C THR A 113 -8.74 -5.88 -18.17
N PRO A 114 -9.32 -7.05 -18.47
CA PRO A 114 -8.57 -8.11 -19.12
C PRO A 114 -8.08 -7.62 -20.49
N PRO A 115 -6.91 -8.09 -20.95
CA PRO A 115 -6.50 -7.86 -22.32
C PRO A 115 -7.57 -8.44 -23.27
N PRO A 116 -7.73 -7.88 -24.49
CA PRO A 116 -8.59 -8.49 -25.49
C PRO A 116 -8.23 -9.96 -25.66
N GLU A 117 -9.24 -10.85 -25.64
CA GLU A 117 -8.99 -12.26 -25.95
C GLU A 117 -8.44 -12.36 -27.37
N GLU A 118 -7.17 -12.75 -27.51
CA GLU A 118 -6.66 -13.22 -28.78
C GLU A 118 -7.30 -14.58 -29.06
N HIS A 119 -8.45 -14.57 -29.73
CA HIS A 119 -8.97 -15.76 -30.40
C HIS A 119 -7.95 -16.19 -31.44
N HIS A 120 -7.00 -17.01 -31.01
CA HIS A 120 -6.23 -17.85 -31.90
C HIS A 120 -7.27 -18.66 -32.65
N GLY A 121 -7.42 -18.37 -33.95
CA GLY A 121 -8.30 -19.12 -34.83
C GLY A 121 -7.99 -20.62 -34.72
N PRO A 122 -8.91 -21.49 -35.18
CA PRO A 122 -8.67 -22.92 -35.14
C PRO A 122 -7.31 -23.24 -35.77
N PRO A 123 -6.55 -24.20 -35.21
CA PRO A 123 -5.25 -24.56 -35.75
C PRO A 123 -5.38 -24.87 -37.25
N PRO A 124 -4.35 -24.56 -38.06
CA PRO A 124 -4.40 -24.79 -39.49
C PRO A 124 -4.75 -26.25 -39.77
N ALA A 125 -5.63 -26.47 -40.76
CA ALA A 125 -6.00 -27.82 -41.16
C ALA A 125 -4.75 -28.62 -41.55
N PRO A 126 -4.65 -29.91 -41.18
CA PRO A 126 -3.53 -30.74 -41.59
C PRO A 126 -3.45 -30.82 -43.12
N PRO A 127 -2.25 -30.96 -43.70
CA PRO A 127 -2.08 -31.01 -45.15
C PRO A 127 -2.84 -32.19 -45.74
N SER A 128 -3.57 -31.93 -46.83
CA SER A 128 -4.21 -32.98 -47.63
C SER A 128 -3.14 -33.82 -48.34
N ASN A 129 -3.16 -35.14 -48.13
CA ASN A 129 -2.39 -36.11 -48.92
C ASN A 129 -2.95 -36.28 -50.34
#